data_AF-A0A1E3L9L9-F1
#
_entry.id   AF-A0A1E3L9L9-F1
#
_cell.length_a   1.000
_cell.length_b   1.000
_cell.length_c   1.000
_cell.angle_alpha   90.00
_cell.angle_beta   90.00
_cell.angle_gamma   90.00
#
_symmetry.space_group_name_H-M   'P 1'
#
loop_
_entity.id
_entity.type
_entity.pdbx_description
1 polymer ?
#
loop_
_entity_poly.entity_id
_entity_poly.type
_entity_poly.pdbx_seq_one_letter_code
_entity_poly.pdbx_strand_id
1 'polypeptide(L)'
;MTDNRLGIKIITLLYGVILTITVIGFFLLASFHILDVRFWVSLATVVLAETIVWSLAGWGALRAEQFKKTVPAFLGLVVVAVTYQALTIMYAVLLWLVIAVPTSLYIWIQLITFGAVFVIGGLLIWFMQTERGIDKEERLQVLGIQEIRSILNESNLQLKGWQEPYRSELKQLFVQLEENVRFSDPVTHPDIWQEEEQLVNEVRRLQEQMMQTPIEDEHKAVQQIQQLKSVFGSVQDLLQQRNRKLITVKS
;
A
#
# COMPACT_ATOMS: atom_id res chain seq x y z
N MET A 1 10.61 -5.10 13.68
CA MET A 1 10.90 -5.42 12.26
C MET A 1 11.11 -6.93 11.96
N THR A 2 11.30 -7.79 12.96
CA THR A 2 11.53 -9.24 12.79
C THR A 2 10.26 -10.07 12.55
N ASP A 3 9.09 -9.61 13.02
CA ASP A 3 7.84 -10.38 12.96
C ASP A 3 7.31 -10.63 11.54
N ASN A 4 7.25 -9.60 10.68
CA ASN A 4 6.70 -9.75 9.33
C ASN A 4 7.52 -10.71 8.46
N ARG A 5 8.83 -10.80 8.69
CA ARG A 5 9.72 -11.73 7.95
C ARG A 5 9.48 -13.19 8.35
N LEU A 6 9.14 -13.45 9.62
CA LEU A 6 8.76 -14.78 10.08
C LEU A 6 7.40 -15.20 9.52
N GLY A 7 6.41 -14.30 9.51
CA GLY A 7 5.09 -14.56 8.93
C GLY A 7 5.17 -14.97 7.46
N ILE A 8 5.94 -14.26 6.64
CA ILE A 8 6.09 -14.58 5.20
C ILE A 8 6.77 -15.93 4.98
N LYS A 9 7.76 -16.29 5.81
CA LYS A 9 8.42 -17.60 5.74
C LYS A 9 7.44 -18.72 6.05
N ILE A 10 6.60 -18.56 7.07
CA ILE A 10 5.57 -19.54 7.44
C ILE A 10 4.54 -19.69 6.31
N ILE A 11 4.05 -18.57 5.76
CA ILE A 11 3.07 -18.60 4.64
C ILE A 11 3.66 -19.28 3.40
N THR A 12 4.91 -19.00 3.07
CA THR A 12 5.61 -19.63 1.93
C THR A 12 5.85 -21.12 2.15
N LEU A 13 6.23 -21.52 3.37
CA LEU A 13 6.39 -22.93 3.72
C LEU A 13 5.07 -23.68 3.61
N LEU A 14 3.99 -23.11 4.17
CA LEU A 14 2.65 -23.69 4.10
C LEU A 14 2.19 -23.86 2.65
N TYR A 15 2.42 -22.86 1.79
CA TYR A 15 2.15 -22.95 0.36
C TYR A 15 2.91 -24.08 -0.32
N GLY A 16 4.21 -24.23 -0.04
CA GLY A 16 5.00 -25.33 -0.59
C GLY A 16 4.45 -26.72 -0.19
N VAL A 17 4.01 -26.86 1.06
CA VAL A 17 3.37 -28.09 1.54
C VAL A 17 2.04 -28.35 0.83
N ILE A 18 1.17 -27.34 0.75
CA ILE A 18 -0.14 -27.46 0.08
C ILE A 18 0.05 -27.83 -1.40
N LEU A 19 0.92 -27.12 -2.12
CA LEU A 19 1.19 -27.38 -3.53
C LEU A 19 1.72 -28.81 -3.74
N THR A 20 2.60 -29.28 -2.86
CA THR A 20 3.10 -30.66 -2.90
C THR A 20 1.96 -31.67 -2.69
N ILE A 21 1.08 -31.44 -1.72
CA ILE A 21 -0.10 -32.27 -1.47
C ILE A 21 -1.02 -32.28 -2.68
N THR A 22 -1.27 -31.12 -3.30
CA THR A 22 -2.13 -31.00 -4.48
C THR A 22 -1.56 -31.78 -5.66
N VAL A 23 -0.28 -31.61 -5.97
CA VAL A 23 0.38 -32.37 -7.05
C VAL A 23 0.30 -33.87 -6.78
N ILE A 24 0.67 -34.33 -5.58
CA ILE A 24 0.61 -35.75 -5.20
C ILE A 24 -0.83 -36.28 -5.30
N GLY A 25 -1.81 -35.53 -4.79
CA GLY A 25 -3.23 -35.91 -4.84
C GLY A 25 -3.73 -36.10 -6.27
N PHE A 26 -3.37 -35.19 -7.18
CA PHE A 26 -3.68 -35.33 -8.60
C PHE A 26 -3.07 -36.59 -9.22
N PHE A 27 -1.79 -36.89 -8.95
CA PHE A 27 -1.15 -38.10 -9.46
C PHE A 27 -1.72 -39.39 -8.87
N LEU A 28 -2.10 -39.39 -7.59
CA LEU A 28 -2.78 -40.53 -6.96
C LEU A 28 -4.15 -40.77 -7.58
N LEU A 29 -4.93 -39.72 -7.84
CA LEU A 29 -6.23 -39.84 -8.53
C LEU A 29 -6.07 -40.26 -10.00
N ALA A 30 -5.03 -39.76 -10.67
CA ALA A 30 -4.74 -40.12 -12.05
C ALA A 30 -4.30 -41.57 -12.21
N SER A 31 -3.81 -42.26 -11.17
CA SER A 31 -3.49 -43.69 -11.26
C SER A 31 -4.69 -44.56 -11.68
N PHE A 32 -5.92 -44.06 -11.49
CA PHE A 32 -7.15 -44.73 -11.89
C PHE A 32 -7.64 -44.37 -13.30
N HIS A 33 -7.03 -43.39 -13.99
CA HIS A 33 -7.50 -42.84 -15.26
C HIS A 33 -6.33 -42.56 -16.25
N ILE A 34 -6.63 -42.41 -17.53
CA ILE A 34 -5.60 -42.07 -18.54
C ILE A 34 -5.20 -40.60 -18.38
N LEU A 35 -3.88 -40.31 -18.43
CA LEU A 35 -3.32 -38.96 -18.42
C LEU A 35 -3.66 -38.22 -19.74
N ASP A 36 -4.87 -37.67 -19.80
CA ASP A 36 -5.39 -36.90 -20.93
C ASP A 36 -5.16 -35.37 -20.73
N VAL A 37 -5.40 -34.55 -21.74
CA VAL A 37 -5.27 -33.08 -21.71
C VAL A 37 -6.05 -32.47 -20.54
N ARG A 38 -7.21 -33.05 -20.19
CA ARG A 38 -8.05 -32.62 -19.05
C ARG A 38 -7.32 -32.69 -17.72
N PHE A 39 -6.46 -33.69 -17.51
CA PHE A 39 -5.65 -33.81 -16.29
C PHE A 39 -4.71 -32.61 -16.16
N TRP A 40 -3.96 -32.31 -17.22
CA TRP A 40 -2.98 -31.21 -17.23
C TRP A 40 -3.64 -29.84 -17.07
N VAL A 41 -4.76 -29.61 -17.75
CA VAL A 41 -5.53 -28.36 -17.61
C VAL A 41 -6.03 -28.19 -16.17
N SER A 42 -6.58 -29.25 -15.58
CA SER A 42 -7.08 -29.23 -14.20
C SER A 42 -5.96 -28.92 -13.21
N LEU A 43 -4.84 -29.66 -13.29
CA LEU A 43 -3.69 -29.45 -12.43
C LEU A 43 -3.16 -28.02 -12.56
N ALA A 44 -2.99 -27.52 -13.79
CA ALA A 44 -2.53 -26.16 -14.04
C ALA A 44 -3.48 -25.12 -13.44
N THR A 45 -4.79 -25.27 -13.61
CA THR A 45 -5.80 -24.33 -13.08
C THR A 45 -5.84 -24.31 -11.56
N VAL A 46 -5.76 -25.48 -10.90
CA VAL A 46 -5.74 -25.56 -9.43
C VAL A 46 -4.46 -24.96 -8.87
N VAL A 47 -3.30 -25.28 -9.46
CA VAL A 47 -2.01 -24.67 -9.05
C VAL A 47 -2.02 -23.15 -9.25
N LEU A 48 -2.60 -22.66 -10.35
CA LEU A 48 -2.77 -21.22 -10.58
C LEU A 48 -3.63 -20.56 -9.52
N ALA A 49 -4.77 -21.18 -9.18
CA ALA A 49 -5.65 -20.69 -8.15
C ALA A 49 -4.96 -20.65 -6.77
N GLU A 50 -4.19 -21.69 -6.42
CA GLU A 50 -3.42 -21.75 -5.17
C GLU A 50 -2.35 -20.65 -5.13
N THR A 51 -1.68 -20.41 -6.26
CA THR A 51 -0.67 -19.36 -6.40
C THR A 51 -1.29 -17.98 -6.19
N ILE A 52 -2.50 -17.73 -6.70
CA ILE A 52 -3.23 -16.47 -6.51
C ILE A 52 -3.55 -16.26 -5.02
N VAL A 53 -4.08 -17.28 -4.34
CA VAL A 53 -4.41 -17.21 -2.91
C VAL A 53 -3.15 -16.94 -2.08
N TRP A 54 -2.06 -17.65 -2.35
CA TRP A 54 -0.78 -17.42 -1.68
C TRP A 54 -0.24 -16.01 -1.92
N SER A 55 -0.28 -15.52 -3.16
CA SER A 55 0.18 -14.18 -3.53
C SER A 55 -0.60 -13.10 -2.77
N LEU A 56 -1.93 -13.24 -2.69
CA LEU A 56 -2.79 -12.33 -1.91
C LEU A 56 -2.49 -12.38 -0.41
N ALA A 57 -2.28 -13.59 0.16
CA ALA A 57 -1.92 -13.75 1.56
C ALA A 57 -0.55 -13.12 1.88
N GLY A 58 0.45 -13.31 1.01
CA GLY A 58 1.77 -12.70 1.14
C GLY A 58 1.72 -11.17 1.01
N TRP A 59 0.95 -10.67 0.04
CA TRP A 59 0.72 -9.22 -0.14
C TRP A 59 0.07 -8.60 1.10
N GLY A 60 -0.89 -9.28 1.70
CA GLY A 60 -1.54 -8.81 2.92
C GLY A 60 -0.65 -8.85 4.16
N ALA A 61 0.14 -9.90 4.34
CA ALA A 61 1.10 -10.00 5.44
C ALA A 61 2.18 -8.91 5.35
N LEU A 62 2.63 -8.56 4.15
CA LEU A 62 3.61 -7.49 3.93
C LEU A 62 3.06 -6.09 4.22
N ARG A 63 1.74 -5.90 4.06
CA ARG A 63 1.07 -4.59 4.20
C ARG A 63 0.11 -4.52 5.39
N ALA A 64 0.36 -5.31 6.43
CA ALA A 64 -0.52 -5.47 7.60
C ALA A 64 -0.96 -4.13 8.24
N GLU A 65 -0.10 -3.11 8.26
CA GLU A 65 -0.45 -1.78 8.80
C GLU A 65 -1.38 -0.98 7.88
N GLN A 66 -1.19 -1.06 6.55
CA GLN A 66 -2.08 -0.43 5.57
C GLN A 66 -3.40 -1.19 5.41
N PHE A 67 -3.41 -2.45 5.82
CA PHE A 67 -4.56 -3.35 5.76
C PHE A 67 -5.73 -2.88 6.61
N LYS A 68 -5.46 -2.31 7.79
CA LYS A 68 -6.51 -1.78 8.68
C LYS A 68 -7.35 -0.68 8.03
N LYS A 69 -6.81 0.03 7.03
CA LYS A 69 -7.51 1.08 6.29
C LYS A 69 -8.18 0.59 5.00
N THR A 70 -7.89 -0.62 4.54
CA THR A 70 -8.44 -1.17 3.28
C THR A 70 -9.13 -2.53 3.46
N VAL A 71 -9.61 -2.82 4.68
CA VAL A 71 -10.24 -4.09 5.07
C VAL A 71 -11.39 -4.52 4.15
N PRO A 72 -12.37 -3.66 3.79
CA PRO A 72 -13.54 -4.11 3.03
C PRO A 72 -13.19 -4.60 1.63
N ALA A 73 -12.34 -3.86 0.92
CA ALA A 73 -11.96 -4.20 -0.44
C ALA A 73 -10.97 -5.36 -0.53
N PHE A 74 -10.05 -5.47 0.44
CA PHE A 74 -9.18 -6.65 0.54
C PHE A 74 -9.99 -7.93 0.79
N LEU A 75 -11.00 -7.88 1.67
CA LEU A 75 -11.91 -9.01 1.88
C LEU A 75 -12.60 -9.43 0.57
N GLY A 76 -13.00 -8.46 -0.27
CA GLY A 76 -13.52 -8.75 -1.61
C GLY A 76 -12.57 -9.57 -2.47
N LEU A 77 -11.28 -9.19 -2.53
CA LEU A 77 -10.26 -9.92 -3.29
C LEU A 77 -10.03 -11.34 -2.74
N VAL A 78 -10.03 -11.51 -1.42
CA VAL A 78 -9.91 -12.83 -0.79
C VAL A 78 -11.12 -13.70 -1.13
N VAL A 79 -12.33 -13.17 -1.01
CA VAL A 79 -13.56 -13.91 -1.34
C VAL A 79 -13.54 -14.38 -2.80
N VAL A 80 -13.14 -13.51 -3.73
CA VAL A 80 -13.02 -13.86 -5.15
C VAL A 80 -11.98 -14.97 -5.36
N ALA A 81 -10.80 -14.85 -4.75
CA ALA A 81 -9.74 -15.86 -4.91
C ALA A 81 -10.11 -17.22 -4.29
N VAL A 82 -10.72 -17.24 -3.10
CA VAL A 82 -11.18 -18.47 -2.44
C VAL A 82 -12.33 -19.10 -3.21
N THR A 83 -13.26 -18.30 -3.73
CA THR A 83 -14.36 -18.79 -4.58
C THR A 83 -13.82 -19.40 -5.86
N TYR A 84 -12.84 -18.75 -6.50
CA TYR A 84 -12.17 -19.29 -7.68
C TYR A 84 -11.50 -20.64 -7.38
N GLN A 85 -10.74 -20.73 -6.29
CA GLN A 85 -10.13 -21.99 -5.84
C GLN A 85 -11.17 -23.10 -5.63
N ALA A 86 -12.28 -22.78 -4.97
CA ALA A 86 -13.34 -23.75 -4.73
C ALA A 86 -13.97 -24.23 -6.04
N LEU A 87 -14.22 -23.32 -6.99
CA LEU A 87 -14.76 -23.66 -8.31
C LEU A 87 -13.79 -24.50 -9.13
N THR A 88 -12.49 -24.19 -9.15
CA THR A 88 -11.51 -24.96 -9.93
C THR A 88 -11.34 -26.37 -9.38
N ILE A 89 -11.29 -26.55 -8.06
CA ILE A 89 -11.30 -27.88 -7.42
C ILE A 89 -12.61 -28.60 -7.75
N MET A 90 -13.75 -27.93 -7.62
CA MET A 90 -15.06 -28.52 -7.92
C MET A 90 -15.14 -28.99 -9.38
N TYR A 91 -14.67 -28.20 -10.34
CA TYR A 91 -14.63 -28.60 -11.75
C TYR A 91 -13.66 -29.75 -12.00
N ALA A 92 -12.49 -29.73 -11.37
CA ALA A 92 -11.53 -30.83 -11.45
C ALA A 92 -12.10 -32.13 -10.87
N VAL A 93 -12.94 -32.08 -9.83
CA VAL A 93 -13.58 -33.30 -9.30
C VAL A 93 -14.81 -33.67 -10.13
N LEU A 94 -15.77 -32.77 -10.34
CA LEU A 94 -17.03 -33.12 -11.00
C LEU A 94 -16.89 -33.37 -12.51
N LEU A 95 -16.20 -32.49 -13.24
CA LEU A 95 -16.18 -32.54 -14.71
C LEU A 95 -15.06 -33.42 -15.27
N TRP A 96 -14.08 -33.80 -14.44
CA TRP A 96 -13.06 -34.77 -14.85
C TRP A 96 -13.30 -36.16 -14.23
N LEU A 97 -13.69 -36.27 -12.96
CA LEU A 97 -13.89 -37.56 -12.30
C LEU A 97 -15.29 -38.15 -12.52
N VAL A 98 -16.34 -37.31 -12.52
CA VAL A 98 -17.74 -37.79 -12.46
C VAL A 98 -18.43 -37.72 -13.82
N ILE A 99 -18.27 -36.61 -14.54
CA ILE A 99 -18.99 -36.33 -15.79
C ILE A 99 -17.99 -36.34 -16.93
N ALA A 100 -18.16 -37.23 -17.91
CA ALA A 100 -17.28 -37.34 -19.08
C ALA A 100 -17.52 -36.20 -20.10
N VAL A 101 -17.33 -34.95 -19.69
CA VAL A 101 -17.50 -33.77 -20.55
C VAL A 101 -16.43 -33.75 -21.65
N PRO A 102 -16.78 -33.39 -22.90
CA PRO A 102 -15.80 -33.25 -23.98
C PRO A 102 -14.74 -32.19 -23.64
N THR A 103 -13.49 -32.49 -23.98
CA THR A 103 -12.31 -31.68 -23.63
C THR A 103 -12.43 -30.21 -24.05
N SER A 104 -13.06 -29.92 -25.18
CA SER A 104 -13.25 -28.54 -25.65
C SER A 104 -14.12 -27.71 -24.68
N LEU A 105 -15.26 -28.25 -24.24
CA LEU A 105 -16.13 -27.56 -23.28
C LEU A 105 -15.44 -27.40 -21.92
N TYR A 106 -14.67 -28.40 -21.50
CA TYR A 106 -13.91 -28.33 -20.26
C TYR A 106 -12.93 -27.14 -20.24
N ILE A 107 -12.16 -26.96 -21.34
CA ILE A 107 -11.23 -25.84 -21.48
C ILE A 107 -11.97 -24.50 -21.47
N TRP A 108 -13.10 -24.41 -22.17
CA TRP A 108 -13.91 -23.18 -22.20
C TRP A 108 -14.45 -22.80 -20.82
N ILE A 109 -14.94 -23.77 -20.03
CA ILE A 109 -15.43 -23.51 -18.66
C ILE A 109 -14.31 -22.93 -17.79
N GLN A 110 -13.11 -23.52 -17.84
CA GLN A 110 -11.97 -23.02 -17.08
C GLN A 110 -11.53 -21.62 -17.53
N LEU A 111 -11.49 -21.39 -18.86
CA LEU A 111 -11.07 -20.11 -19.43
C LEU A 111 -12.06 -18.98 -19.13
N ILE A 112 -13.37 -19.25 -19.21
CA ILE A 112 -14.42 -18.29 -18.86
C ILE A 112 -14.37 -17.97 -17.36
N THR A 113 -14.20 -18.98 -16.51
CA THR A 113 -14.12 -18.80 -15.06
C THR A 113 -12.90 -17.95 -14.69
N PHE A 114 -11.74 -18.26 -15.26
CA PHE A 114 -10.53 -17.46 -15.08
C PHE A 114 -10.71 -16.02 -15.56
N GLY A 115 -11.31 -15.83 -16.74
CA GLY A 115 -11.62 -14.51 -17.28
C GLY A 115 -12.54 -13.68 -16.37
N ALA A 116 -13.59 -14.29 -15.82
CA ALA A 116 -14.50 -13.63 -14.89
C ALA A 116 -13.77 -13.16 -13.62
N VAL A 117 -12.92 -14.02 -13.04
CA VAL A 117 -12.11 -13.69 -11.86
C VAL A 117 -11.13 -12.56 -12.16
N PHE A 118 -10.51 -12.56 -13.34
CA PHE A 118 -9.59 -11.50 -13.75
C PHE A 118 -10.31 -10.14 -13.88
N VAL A 119 -11.50 -10.12 -14.48
CA VAL A 119 -12.31 -8.89 -14.61
C VAL A 119 -12.77 -8.38 -13.24
N ILE A 120 -13.34 -9.25 -12.40
CA ILE A 120 -13.82 -8.86 -11.07
C ILE A 120 -12.65 -8.42 -10.18
N GLY A 121 -11.55 -9.17 -10.16
CA GLY A 121 -10.35 -8.84 -9.40
C GLY A 121 -9.72 -7.52 -9.86
N GLY A 122 -9.67 -7.30 -11.19
CA GLY A 122 -9.20 -6.03 -11.77
C GLY A 122 -10.07 -4.84 -11.37
N LEU A 123 -11.40 -4.99 -11.40
CA LEU A 123 -12.34 -3.96 -10.96
C LEU A 123 -12.19 -3.64 -9.47
N LEU A 124 -12.01 -4.65 -8.62
CA LEU A 124 -11.77 -4.44 -7.19
C LEU A 124 -10.45 -3.71 -6.93
N ILE A 125 -9.37 -4.06 -7.64
CA ILE A 125 -8.08 -3.37 -7.52
C ILE A 125 -8.20 -1.91 -8.00
N TRP A 126 -8.92 -1.68 -9.10
CA TRP A 126 -9.18 -0.33 -9.61
C TRP A 126 -9.97 0.51 -8.60
N PHE A 127 -11.05 -0.05 -8.05
CA PHE A 127 -11.86 0.58 -7.01
C PHE A 127 -11.03 0.95 -5.77
N MET A 128 -10.15 0.06 -5.31
CA MET A 128 -9.23 0.32 -4.19
C MET A 128 -8.27 1.50 -4.45
N GLN A 129 -7.89 1.74 -5.70
CA GLN A 129 -7.02 2.87 -6.04
C GLN A 129 -7.79 4.18 -6.05
N THR A 130 -9.04 4.15 -6.51
CA THR A 130 -9.92 5.32 -6.55
C THR A 130 -10.31 5.82 -5.16
N GLU A 131 -10.76 4.94 -4.26
CA GLU A 131 -11.13 5.32 -2.88
C GLU A 131 -9.95 5.97 -2.13
N ARG A 132 -8.73 5.44 -2.32
CA ARG A 132 -7.52 6.01 -1.71
C ARG A 132 -7.18 7.41 -2.23
N GLY A 133 -7.60 7.75 -3.45
CA GLY A 133 -7.47 9.10 -4.00
C GLY A 133 -8.46 10.05 -3.33
N ILE A 134 -9.73 9.63 -3.27
CA ILE A 134 -10.83 10.46 -2.74
C ILE A 134 -10.66 10.75 -1.25
N ASP A 135 -10.31 9.77 -0.41
CA ASP A 135 -10.10 9.99 1.04
C ASP A 135 -8.93 10.95 1.33
N LYS A 136 -7.89 10.92 0.48
CA LYS A 136 -6.79 11.89 0.58
C LYS A 136 -7.27 13.28 0.16
N GLU A 137 -8.10 13.33 -0.90
CA GLU A 137 -8.68 14.53 -1.48
C GLU A 137 -9.66 15.26 -0.55
N GLU A 138 -10.44 14.55 0.23
CA GLU A 138 -11.29 15.18 1.25
C GLU A 138 -10.48 15.60 2.48
N ARG A 139 -9.47 14.82 2.87
CA ARG A 139 -8.72 15.06 4.11
C ARG A 139 -7.82 16.29 4.02
N LEU A 140 -7.09 16.52 2.91
CA LEU A 140 -6.31 17.76 2.79
C LEU A 140 -7.20 18.98 2.53
N GLN A 141 -8.45 18.81 2.06
CA GLN A 141 -9.38 19.94 1.77
C GLN A 141 -9.85 20.60 3.06
N VAL A 142 -9.92 19.81 4.14
CA VAL A 142 -10.44 20.24 5.44
C VAL A 142 -9.32 20.47 6.48
N LEU A 143 -8.16 19.82 6.34
CA LEU A 143 -7.18 19.72 7.44
C LEU A 143 -5.71 19.99 7.09
N GLY A 144 -5.33 20.32 5.84
CA GLY A 144 -3.92 20.40 5.43
C GLY A 144 -3.06 21.32 6.31
N ILE A 145 -3.50 22.57 6.51
CA ILE A 145 -2.81 23.53 7.42
C ILE A 145 -2.84 23.09 8.88
N GLN A 146 -3.91 22.44 9.35
CA GLN A 146 -3.97 21.93 10.73
C GLN A 146 -2.97 20.80 10.95
N GLU A 147 -2.82 19.93 9.95
CA GLU A 147 -1.84 18.85 9.96
C GLU A 147 -0.41 19.40 9.97
N ILE A 148 -0.11 20.42 9.15
CA ILE A 148 1.20 21.11 9.16
C ILE A 148 1.48 21.69 10.55
N ARG A 149 0.50 22.35 11.19
CA ARG A 149 0.67 22.88 12.56
C ARG A 149 0.98 21.76 13.57
N SER A 150 0.29 20.63 13.47
CA SER A 150 0.53 19.49 14.36
C SER A 150 1.95 18.96 14.21
N ILE A 151 2.40 18.74 12.97
CA ILE A 151 3.74 18.23 12.67
C ILE A 151 4.82 19.20 13.16
N LEU A 152 4.67 20.50 12.90
CA LEU A 152 5.63 21.50 13.35
C LEU A 152 5.73 21.57 14.88
N ASN A 153 4.60 21.45 15.59
CA ASN A 153 4.60 21.44 17.05
C ASN A 153 5.31 20.19 17.60
N GLU A 154 5.05 19.02 17.02
CA GLU A 154 5.75 17.78 17.38
C GLU A 154 7.26 17.87 17.12
N SER A 155 7.66 18.39 15.95
CA SER A 155 9.06 18.61 15.60
C SER A 155 9.75 19.61 16.54
N ASN A 156 9.06 20.68 16.96
CA ASN A 156 9.59 21.64 17.94
C ASN A 156 9.79 20.99 19.33
N LEU A 157 8.91 20.07 19.74
CA LEU A 157 9.12 19.28 20.96
C LEU A 157 10.36 18.38 20.85
N GLN A 158 10.58 17.74 19.70
CA GLN A 158 11.77 16.91 19.46
C GLN A 158 13.06 17.73 19.47
N LEU A 159 13.03 18.95 18.91
CA LEU A 159 14.17 19.87 18.91
C LEU A 159 14.65 20.22 20.32
N LYS A 160 13.79 20.15 21.35
CA LYS A 160 14.20 20.37 22.75
C LYS A 160 15.21 19.34 23.26
N GLY A 161 15.25 18.15 22.66
CA GLY A 161 16.21 17.09 23.00
C GLY A 161 17.57 17.23 22.33
N TRP A 162 17.76 18.20 21.44
CA TRP A 162 19.01 18.39 20.70
C TRP A 162 20.03 19.22 21.50
N GLN A 163 21.32 18.94 21.30
CA GLN A 163 22.41 19.68 21.95
C GLN A 163 22.64 21.05 21.27
N GLU A 164 23.10 22.04 22.04
CA GLU A 164 23.59 23.31 21.49
C GLU A 164 24.95 23.09 20.79
N PRO A 165 25.27 23.80 19.68
CA PRO A 165 24.62 25.01 19.16
C PRO A 165 23.52 24.76 18.10
N TYR A 166 23.39 23.52 17.61
CA TYR A 166 22.49 23.17 16.50
C TYR A 166 21.01 23.40 16.79
N ARG A 167 20.63 23.25 18.07
CA ARG A 167 19.29 23.54 18.57
C ARG A 167 18.90 24.99 18.34
N SER A 168 19.76 25.94 18.70
CA SER A 168 19.44 27.37 18.60
C SER A 168 19.16 27.83 17.16
N GLU A 169 19.93 27.33 16.21
CA GLU A 169 19.81 27.69 14.79
C GLU A 169 18.53 27.14 14.16
N LEU A 170 18.25 25.84 14.35
CA LEU A 170 17.02 25.22 13.85
C LEU A 170 15.77 25.80 14.53
N LYS A 171 15.86 26.19 15.81
CA LYS A 171 14.74 26.78 16.54
C LYS A 171 14.28 28.09 15.90
N GLN A 172 15.20 28.92 15.42
CA GLN A 172 14.83 30.17 14.73
C GLN A 172 14.07 29.89 13.44
N LEU A 173 14.50 28.90 12.66
CA LEU A 173 13.81 28.47 11.43
C LEU A 173 12.42 27.91 11.72
N PHE A 174 12.28 27.11 12.78
CA PHE A 174 10.99 26.59 13.24
C PHE A 174 10.01 27.69 13.63
N VAL A 175 10.48 28.69 14.40
CA VAL A 175 9.63 29.82 14.82
C VAL A 175 9.14 30.61 13.61
N GLN A 176 10.01 30.89 12.64
CA GLN A 176 9.62 31.60 11.41
C GLN A 176 8.58 30.80 10.61
N LEU A 177 8.77 29.49 10.49
CA LEU A 177 7.84 28.64 9.76
C LEU A 177 6.48 28.52 10.47
N GLU A 178 6.49 28.37 11.80
CA GLU A 178 5.27 28.33 12.62
C GLU A 178 4.47 29.64 12.50
N GLU A 179 5.16 30.79 12.51
CA GLU A 179 4.54 32.10 12.30
C GLU A 179 3.88 32.20 10.92
N ASN A 180 4.59 31.79 9.86
CA ASN A 180 4.06 31.77 8.50
C ASN A 180 2.82 30.85 8.35
N VAL A 181 2.83 29.68 8.98
CA VAL A 181 1.68 28.76 9.01
C VAL A 181 0.53 29.30 9.87
N ARG A 182 0.83 30.01 10.95
CA ARG A 182 -0.17 30.61 11.84
C ARG A 182 -1.00 31.67 11.12
N PHE A 183 -0.37 32.46 10.26
CA PHE A 183 -1.02 33.49 9.45
C PHE A 183 -1.54 32.98 8.10
N SER A 184 -1.35 31.71 7.78
CA SER A 184 -1.89 31.10 6.56
C SER A 184 -3.37 30.72 6.73
N ASP A 185 -4.14 30.92 5.67
CA ASP A 185 -5.57 30.59 5.63
C ASP A 185 -5.78 29.07 5.69
N PRO A 186 -6.59 28.55 6.64
CA PRO A 186 -6.87 27.13 6.75
C PRO A 186 -7.79 26.59 5.65
N VAL A 187 -8.43 27.43 4.84
CA VAL A 187 -9.33 27.01 3.78
C VAL A 187 -8.55 26.70 2.50
N THR A 188 -8.64 25.46 2.05
CA THR A 188 -8.03 24.97 0.82
C THR A 188 -9.01 25.08 -0.35
N HIS A 189 -8.55 25.61 -1.49
CA HIS A 189 -9.31 25.61 -2.75
C HIS A 189 -8.89 24.41 -3.61
N PRO A 190 -9.79 23.80 -4.41
CA PRO A 190 -9.42 22.70 -5.31
C PRO A 190 -8.21 23.02 -6.23
N ASP A 191 -8.09 24.28 -6.67
CA ASP A 191 -7.03 24.70 -7.61
C ASP A 191 -5.62 24.83 -7.00
N ILE A 192 -5.51 24.72 -5.67
CA ILE A 192 -4.23 24.79 -4.94
C ILE A 192 -3.90 23.46 -4.23
N TRP A 193 -4.67 22.42 -4.56
CA TRP A 193 -4.60 21.10 -3.93
C TRP A 193 -3.19 20.49 -4.00
N GLN A 194 -2.60 20.53 -5.20
CA GLN A 194 -1.33 19.87 -5.47
C GLN A 194 -0.19 20.51 -4.68
N GLU A 195 -0.21 21.83 -4.54
CA GLU A 195 0.76 22.59 -3.76
C GLU A 195 0.60 22.32 -2.25
N GLU A 196 -0.63 22.16 -1.78
CA GLU A 196 -0.90 21.83 -0.37
C GLU A 196 -0.47 20.40 -0.03
N GLU A 197 -0.70 19.42 -0.92
CA GLU A 197 -0.18 18.06 -0.77
C GLU A 197 1.35 18.04 -0.76
N GLN A 198 1.99 18.77 -1.67
CA GLN A 198 3.46 18.90 -1.70
C GLN A 198 3.99 19.53 -0.40
N LEU A 199 3.33 20.57 0.10
CA LEU A 199 3.70 21.23 1.34
C LEU A 199 3.60 20.30 2.55
N VAL A 200 2.50 19.54 2.68
CA VAL A 200 2.33 18.56 3.76
C VAL A 200 3.39 17.46 3.68
N ASN A 201 3.70 16.96 2.48
CA ASN A 201 4.71 15.93 2.28
C ASN A 201 6.12 16.42 2.67
N GLU A 202 6.51 17.64 2.30
CA GLU A 202 7.82 18.20 2.68
C GLU A 202 7.90 18.49 4.18
N VAL A 203 6.82 18.93 4.82
CA VAL A 203 6.77 19.09 6.28
C VAL A 203 6.91 17.75 7.01
N ARG A 204 6.28 16.67 6.50
CA ARG A 204 6.48 15.31 7.04
C ARG A 204 7.90 14.83 6.83
N ARG A 205 8.50 15.08 5.67
CA ARG A 205 9.89 14.73 5.38
C ARG A 205 10.86 15.42 6.35
N LEU A 206 10.59 16.68 6.69
CA LEU A 206 11.33 17.43 7.69
C LEU A 206 11.26 16.73 9.05
N GLN A 207 10.06 16.32 9.49
CA GLN A 207 9.87 15.55 10.72
C GLN A 207 10.60 14.20 10.69
N GLU A 208 10.48 13.44 9.61
CA GLU A 208 11.17 12.15 9.46
C GLU A 208 12.68 12.30 9.53
N GLN A 209 13.25 13.32 8.88
CA GLN A 209 14.68 13.61 8.94
C GLN A 209 15.13 13.97 10.36
N MET A 210 14.33 14.71 11.12
CA MET A 210 14.63 15.00 12.53
C MET A 210 14.64 13.74 13.41
N MET A 211 13.72 12.80 13.17
CA MET A 211 13.68 11.54 13.91
C MET A 211 14.88 10.63 13.60
N GLN A 212 15.43 10.73 12.40
CA GLN A 212 16.53 9.89 11.92
C GLN A 212 17.93 10.45 12.23
N THR A 213 18.04 11.54 12.98
CA THR A 213 19.34 12.13 13.36
C THR A 213 19.88 11.53 14.66
N PRO A 214 20.85 10.59 14.62
CA PRO A 214 21.64 10.23 15.79
C PRO A 214 22.62 11.38 16.10
N ILE A 215 22.52 11.94 17.30
CA ILE A 215 23.31 13.08 17.80
C ILE A 215 24.76 12.70 18.15
N GLU A 216 25.16 11.44 17.94
CA GLU A 216 26.46 10.91 18.41
C GLU A 216 27.65 11.21 17.49
N ASP A 217 27.42 11.56 16.22
CA ASP A 217 28.49 11.74 15.22
C ASP A 217 28.44 13.16 14.62
N GLU A 218 29.38 14.01 15.06
CA GLU A 218 29.42 15.45 14.76
C GLU A 218 29.48 15.75 13.25
N HIS A 219 30.18 14.92 12.47
CA HIS A 219 30.28 15.10 11.02
C HIS A 219 28.97 14.76 10.29
N LYS A 220 28.24 13.75 10.79
CA LYS A 220 26.90 13.41 10.26
C LYS A 220 25.86 14.44 10.69
N ALA A 221 25.97 14.99 11.89
CA ALA A 221 25.08 16.04 12.39
C ALA A 221 25.14 17.28 11.49
N VAL A 222 26.33 17.76 11.11
CA VAL A 222 26.48 18.95 10.24
C VAL A 222 25.84 18.73 8.85
N GLN A 223 26.08 17.57 8.23
CA GLN A 223 25.49 17.25 6.92
C GLN A 223 23.96 17.16 6.99
N GLN A 224 23.43 16.53 8.03
CA GLN A 224 21.99 16.39 8.21
C GLN A 224 21.31 17.72 8.54
N ILE A 225 21.95 18.61 9.30
CA ILE A 225 21.44 19.95 9.56
C ILE A 225 21.37 20.77 8.27
N GLN A 226 22.37 20.63 7.39
CA GLN A 226 22.35 21.30 6.09
C GLN A 226 21.19 20.78 5.21
N GLN A 227 20.90 19.47 5.27
CA GLN A 227 19.73 18.88 4.62
C GLN A 227 18.41 19.38 5.25
N LEU A 228 18.36 19.49 6.58
CA LEU A 228 17.19 20.01 7.27
C LEU A 228 16.91 21.46 6.86
N LYS A 229 17.96 22.30 6.75
CA LYS A 229 17.86 23.69 6.27
C LYS A 229 17.35 23.77 4.84
N SER A 230 17.79 22.88 3.95
CA SER A 230 17.30 22.89 2.56
C SER A 230 15.82 22.47 2.46
N VAL A 231 15.39 21.52 3.28
CA VAL A 231 13.96 21.16 3.40
C VAL A 231 13.17 22.32 3.99
N PHE A 232 13.68 22.98 5.03
CA PHE A 232 13.09 24.20 5.60
C PHE A 232 12.85 25.30 4.56
N GLY A 233 13.88 25.61 3.76
CA GLY A 233 13.76 26.59 2.67
C GLY A 233 12.70 26.17 1.65
N SER A 234 12.67 24.89 1.28
CA SER A 234 11.68 24.35 0.35
C SER A 234 10.25 24.47 0.88
N VAL A 235 10.03 24.18 2.16
CA VAL A 235 8.72 24.35 2.81
C VAL A 235 8.31 25.82 2.83
N GLN A 236 9.24 26.74 3.13
CA GLN A 236 8.96 28.17 3.14
C GLN A 236 8.58 28.69 1.75
N ASP A 237 9.31 28.27 0.72
CA ASP A 237 9.03 28.64 -0.68
C ASP A 237 7.67 28.11 -1.14
N LEU A 238 7.35 26.84 -0.85
CA LEU A 238 6.06 26.23 -1.16
C LEU A 238 4.90 26.93 -0.45
N LEU A 239 5.09 27.32 0.81
CA LEU A 239 4.07 28.01 1.59
C LEU A 239 3.82 29.43 1.05
N GLN A 240 4.87 30.14 0.65
CA GLN A 240 4.73 31.44 -0.03
C GLN A 240 4.03 31.30 -1.38
N GLN A 241 4.39 30.29 -2.17
CA GLN A 241 3.75 30.01 -3.46
C GLN A 241 2.26 29.70 -3.29
N ARG A 242 1.90 28.84 -2.33
CA ARG A 242 0.52 28.50 -1.97
C ARG A 242 -0.27 29.75 -1.56
N ASN A 243 0.29 30.59 -0.69
CA ASN A 243 -0.37 31.82 -0.25
C ASN A 243 -0.56 32.84 -1.39
N ARG A 244 0.40 32.96 -2.31
CA ARG A 244 0.24 33.79 -3.52
C ARG A 244 -0.88 33.28 -4.42
N LYS A 245 -0.94 31.97 -4.66
CA LYS A 245 -2.01 31.36 -5.47
C LYS A 245 -3.38 31.49 -4.81
N LEU A 246 -3.46 31.36 -3.49
CA LEU A 246 -4.69 31.59 -2.75
C LEU A 246 -5.27 32.98 -2.97
N ILE A 247 -4.41 34.01 -2.97
CA ILE A 247 -4.84 35.39 -3.22
C ILE A 247 -5.42 35.51 -4.63
N THR A 248 -4.80 34.89 -5.63
CA THR A 248 -5.30 34.94 -7.03
C THR A 248 -6.58 34.15 -7.28
N VAL A 249 -6.84 33.11 -6.48
CA VAL A 249 -8.05 32.29 -6.61
C VAL A 249 -9.24 32.92 -5.88
N LYS A 250 -8.98 33.73 -4.85
CA LYS A 250 -10.01 34.45 -4.09
C LYS A 250 -10.40 35.82 -4.66
N SER A 251 -9.58 36.39 -5.54
CA SER A 251 -9.82 37.69 -6.21
C SER A 251 -10.71 37.55 -7.44
#